data_AF-A0A7J4M973-F1
#
_entry.id   AF-A0A7J4M973-F1
#
_cell.length_a   1.000
_cell.length_b   1.000
_cell.length_c   1.000
_cell.angle_alpha   90.00
_cell.angle_beta   90.00
_cell.angle_gamma   90.00
#
_symmetry.space_group_name_H-M   'P 1'
#
loop_
_entity.id
_entity.type
_entity.pdbx_description
1 polymer ?
#
loop_
_entity_poly.entity_id
_entity_poly.type
_entity_poly.pdbx_seq_one_letter_code
_entity_poly.pdbx_strand_id
1 'polypeptide(L)'
;MSSPGRDRRVNIPNRREKEASSPTSWKAPAYGRPQPASKPEPRQRSPRPQRQPRKDGGGRGRQQRPRAPQGLPKDHPLRASTWARVVEHDLGEGVLVIVTEHDGTLGRVSTVEGAEFQAVGERVYIGEEQGKRTVVERLLGVAKLERLSPAAREQLPLALGEFIKAQAGHFLKGFYNVAGPINRKTHAFQLLSGVGPKKAEEMAEARRAHGGFASFEVLDEACGIDGATSLADRFAEELLDRNLQPRLVEMLLPVKA
;
A
#
# COMPACT_ATOMS: atom_id res chain seq x y z
N MET A 1 -49.60 -33.63 16.33
CA MET A 1 -49.55 -34.13 14.94
C MET A 1 -48.34 -33.48 14.27
N SER A 2 -47.47 -34.31 13.71
CA SER A 2 -46.04 -34.03 13.49
C SER A 2 -45.73 -33.33 12.15
N SER A 3 -44.57 -32.66 12.08
CA SER A 3 -44.04 -31.88 10.95
C SER A 3 -44.00 -32.62 9.60
N PRO A 4 -44.15 -31.92 8.45
CA PRO A 4 -43.79 -32.46 7.15
C PRO A 4 -42.34 -32.12 6.80
N GLY A 5 -41.49 -33.14 6.77
CA GLY A 5 -40.10 -33.08 6.33
C GLY A 5 -39.95 -32.84 4.83
N ARG A 6 -38.85 -32.17 4.47
CA ARG A 6 -38.34 -32.02 3.10
C ARG A 6 -37.95 -33.38 2.53
N ASP A 7 -38.44 -33.68 1.33
CA ASP A 7 -37.83 -34.67 0.44
C ASP A 7 -37.63 -34.04 -0.95
N ARG A 8 -36.36 -33.83 -1.33
CA ARG A 8 -35.97 -33.58 -2.73
C ARG A 8 -34.84 -34.54 -3.06
N ARG A 9 -35.20 -35.66 -3.70
CA ARG A 9 -34.28 -36.61 -4.32
C ARG A 9 -33.51 -35.91 -5.44
N VAL A 10 -32.19 -35.86 -5.33
CA VAL A 10 -31.30 -35.47 -6.42
C VAL A 10 -30.95 -36.74 -7.21
N ASN A 11 -31.29 -36.74 -8.50
CA ASN A 11 -30.95 -37.83 -9.42
C ASN A 11 -29.53 -37.61 -9.94
N ILE A 12 -28.61 -38.53 -9.64
CA ILE A 12 -27.21 -38.47 -10.09
C ILE A 12 -27.09 -39.39 -11.32
N PRO A 13 -26.90 -38.86 -12.54
CA PRO A 13 -26.68 -39.71 -13.71
C PRO A 13 -25.26 -40.27 -13.73
N ASN A 14 -25.19 -41.52 -14.14
CA ASN A 14 -24.04 -42.42 -14.09
C ASN A 14 -23.02 -42.09 -15.20
N ARG A 15 -21.74 -42.21 -14.85
CA ARG A 15 -20.57 -41.97 -15.71
C ARG A 15 -20.39 -43.13 -16.70
N ARG A 16 -20.36 -42.87 -18.01
CA ARG A 16 -19.66 -43.75 -18.98
C ARG A 16 -19.16 -43.01 -20.22
N GLU A 17 -17.85 -43.15 -20.37
CA GLU A 17 -17.01 -43.36 -21.56
C GLU A 17 -17.04 -42.46 -22.80
N LYS A 18 -15.82 -42.29 -23.32
CA LYS A 18 -15.37 -41.46 -24.43
C LYS A 18 -15.92 -41.94 -25.78
N GLU A 19 -16.32 -40.99 -26.60
CA GLU A 19 -16.13 -41.07 -28.06
C GLU A 19 -15.57 -39.76 -28.59
N ALA A 20 -14.55 -39.92 -29.44
CA ALA A 20 -13.89 -38.87 -30.18
C ALA A 20 -14.61 -38.67 -31.51
N SER A 21 -14.91 -37.42 -31.86
CA SER A 21 -14.48 -36.83 -33.14
C SER A 21 -15.08 -35.43 -33.31
N SER A 22 -14.24 -34.45 -33.62
CA SER A 22 -14.55 -33.54 -34.72
C SER A 22 -13.31 -32.82 -35.21
N PRO A 23 -13.28 -32.46 -36.50
CA PRO A 23 -12.07 -32.40 -37.29
C PRO A 23 -11.68 -30.96 -37.54
N THR A 24 -10.48 -30.55 -37.13
CA THR A 24 -9.80 -29.44 -37.79
C THR A 24 -8.30 -29.64 -37.64
N SER A 25 -7.70 -30.25 -38.67
CA SER A 25 -6.25 -30.39 -38.79
C SER A 25 -5.64 -29.05 -39.17
N TRP A 26 -5.22 -28.25 -38.20
CA TRP A 26 -4.22 -27.22 -38.43
C TRP A 26 -2.84 -27.87 -38.27
N LYS A 27 -2.19 -28.19 -39.40
CA LYS A 27 -0.78 -28.58 -39.42
C LYS A 27 0.07 -27.31 -39.36
N ALA A 28 0.82 -27.13 -38.27
CA ALA A 28 1.86 -26.11 -38.22
C ALA A 28 2.98 -26.47 -39.22
N PRO A 29 3.48 -25.52 -40.03
CA PRO A 29 4.65 -25.76 -40.86
C PRO A 29 5.89 -25.98 -39.98
N ALA A 30 6.71 -26.95 -40.35
CA ALA A 30 7.94 -27.29 -39.66
C ALA A 30 9.00 -26.19 -39.86
N TYR A 31 8.97 -25.16 -39.03
CA TYR A 31 10.17 -24.34 -38.82
C TYR A 31 11.11 -25.14 -37.93
N GLY A 32 12.20 -25.62 -38.55
CA GLY A 32 13.23 -26.41 -37.91
C GLY A 32 13.74 -25.76 -36.63
N ARG A 33 13.90 -26.58 -35.60
CA ARG A 33 14.65 -26.24 -34.39
C ARG A 33 16.03 -25.70 -34.80
N PRO A 34 16.43 -24.48 -34.39
CA PRO A 34 17.79 -24.03 -34.59
C PRO A 34 18.75 -25.03 -33.94
N GLN A 35 19.66 -25.59 -34.74
CA GLN A 35 20.77 -26.39 -34.23
C GLN A 35 21.58 -25.55 -33.22
N PRO A 36 22.03 -26.11 -32.09
CA PRO A 36 22.95 -25.41 -31.21
C PRO A 36 24.23 -25.06 -31.99
N ALA A 37 24.65 -23.81 -31.91
CA ALA A 37 25.86 -23.33 -32.58
C ALA A 37 27.07 -24.19 -32.19
N SER A 38 27.90 -24.53 -33.17
CA SER A 38 29.18 -25.20 -32.94
C SER A 38 30.06 -24.37 -32.00
N LYS A 39 30.69 -25.03 -31.03
CA LYS A 39 31.72 -24.42 -30.19
C LYS A 39 32.80 -23.81 -31.09
N PRO A 40 33.19 -22.54 -30.90
CA PRO A 40 34.31 -21.98 -31.66
C PRO A 40 35.60 -22.74 -31.33
N GLU A 41 36.37 -23.06 -32.36
CA GLU A 41 37.70 -23.66 -32.26
C GLU A 41 38.64 -22.80 -31.38
N PRO A 42 39.61 -23.44 -30.69
CA PRO A 42 40.61 -22.70 -29.93
C PRO A 42 41.45 -21.85 -30.89
N ARG A 43 41.28 -20.52 -30.83
CA ARG A 43 42.13 -19.57 -31.55
C ARG A 43 43.60 -19.82 -31.19
N GLN A 44 44.42 -20.06 -32.20
CA GLN A 44 45.88 -20.09 -32.06
C GLN A 44 46.37 -18.78 -31.43
N ARG A 45 47.14 -18.90 -30.34
CA ARG A 45 47.76 -17.77 -29.65
C ARG A 45 48.84 -17.15 -30.52
N SER A 46 48.63 -15.92 -30.99
CA SER A 46 49.71 -15.07 -31.47
C SER A 46 50.61 -14.63 -30.30
N PRO A 47 51.94 -14.52 -30.46
CA PRO A 47 52.82 -14.07 -29.39
C PRO A 47 52.52 -12.61 -28.98
N ARG A 48 52.44 -12.36 -27.67
CA ARG A 48 52.35 -11.00 -27.12
C ARG A 48 53.68 -10.25 -27.33
N PRO A 49 53.68 -8.99 -27.77
CA PRO A 49 54.90 -8.18 -27.71
C PRO A 49 55.29 -7.93 -26.24
N GLN A 50 56.59 -8.02 -25.98
CA GLN A 50 57.21 -7.78 -24.68
C GLN A 50 56.90 -6.37 -24.18
N ARG A 51 56.19 -6.27 -23.05
CA ARG A 51 56.00 -5.02 -22.32
C ARG A 51 57.28 -4.70 -21.54
N GLN A 52 57.89 -3.55 -21.84
CA GLN A 52 58.97 -2.98 -21.03
C GLN A 52 58.49 -2.71 -19.59
N PRO A 53 59.34 -2.90 -18.57
CA PRO A 53 58.97 -2.63 -17.19
C PRO A 53 58.85 -1.12 -16.97
N ARG A 54 57.64 -0.67 -16.60
CA ARG A 54 57.45 0.69 -16.09
C ARG A 54 57.88 0.73 -14.63
N LYS A 55 58.80 1.65 -14.34
CA LYS A 55 59.34 2.01 -13.02
C LYS A 55 58.27 2.14 -11.95
N ASP A 56 58.59 1.59 -10.79
CA ASP A 56 57.97 1.81 -9.50
C ASP A 56 57.80 3.31 -9.19
N GLY A 57 56.64 3.67 -8.65
CA GLY A 57 56.42 4.99 -8.09
C GLY A 57 54.93 5.30 -7.89
N GLY A 58 54.47 5.24 -6.64
CA GLY A 58 53.20 5.83 -6.23
C GLY A 58 52.35 4.87 -5.41
N GLY A 59 52.46 4.98 -4.08
CA GLY A 59 51.65 4.25 -3.13
C GLY A 59 50.16 4.34 -3.47
N ARG A 60 49.52 3.18 -3.58
CA ARG A 60 48.06 3.08 -3.64
C ARG A 60 47.51 3.49 -2.28
N GLY A 61 47.38 4.79 -2.08
CA GLY A 61 46.50 5.34 -1.06
C GLY A 61 45.13 4.71 -1.27
N ARG A 62 44.74 3.87 -0.32
CA ARG A 62 43.39 3.30 -0.22
C ARG A 62 42.45 4.49 -0.12
N GLN A 63 41.94 4.97 -1.26
CA GLN A 63 40.90 6.00 -1.31
C GLN A 63 39.73 5.45 -0.51
N GLN A 64 39.64 5.89 0.75
CA GLN A 64 38.48 5.67 1.58
C GLN A 64 37.34 6.32 0.84
N ARG A 65 36.49 5.50 0.21
CA ARG A 65 35.22 5.96 -0.30
C ARG A 65 34.54 6.69 0.87
N PRO A 66 34.11 7.95 0.68
CA PRO A 66 33.41 8.66 1.73
C PRO A 66 32.23 7.78 2.17
N ARG A 67 32.11 7.54 3.49
CA ARG A 67 31.00 6.78 4.05
C ARG A 67 29.71 7.40 3.53
N ALA A 68 28.83 6.58 2.94
CA ALA A 68 27.53 7.05 2.48
C ALA A 68 26.83 7.79 3.64
N PRO A 69 26.13 8.92 3.36
CA PRO A 69 25.46 9.67 4.39
C PRO A 69 24.60 8.77 5.26
N GLN A 70 24.74 8.92 6.58
CA GLN A 70 24.08 8.08 7.57
C GLN A 70 22.63 8.54 7.72
N GLY A 71 21.77 8.19 6.76
CA GLY A 71 20.34 8.51 6.80
C GLY A 71 19.71 8.70 5.42
N LEU A 72 18.37 8.79 5.42
CA LEU A 72 17.60 9.05 4.20
C LEU A 72 17.92 10.45 3.64
N PRO A 73 17.86 10.65 2.31
CA PRO A 73 17.97 11.95 1.65
C PRO A 73 17.03 13.01 2.28
N LYS A 74 17.38 14.29 2.15
CA LYS A 74 16.60 15.40 2.73
C LYS A 74 15.20 15.52 2.11
N ASP A 75 15.09 15.18 0.83
CA ASP A 75 13.88 15.17 0.02
C ASP A 75 13.06 13.87 0.13
N HIS A 76 13.44 12.96 1.02
CA HIS A 76 12.72 11.70 1.19
C HIS A 76 11.30 11.93 1.78
N PRO A 77 10.24 11.27 1.28
CA PRO A 77 8.84 11.54 1.69
C PRO A 77 8.61 11.40 3.19
N LEU A 78 9.23 10.39 3.84
CA LEU A 78 9.14 10.23 5.30
C LEU A 78 9.69 11.41 6.10
N ARG A 79 10.54 12.27 5.53
CA ARG A 79 11.03 13.49 6.19
C ARG A 79 10.04 14.65 6.10
N ALA A 80 9.07 14.61 5.18
CA ALA A 80 8.03 15.62 5.09
C ALA A 80 7.02 15.52 6.25
N SER A 81 6.92 14.35 6.91
CA SER A 81 6.02 14.14 8.03
C SER A 81 6.74 14.21 9.37
N THR A 82 6.10 14.83 10.35
CA THR A 82 6.58 14.90 11.74
C THR A 82 6.06 13.74 12.58
N TRP A 83 4.85 13.28 12.26
CA TRP A 83 4.13 12.24 12.99
C TRP A 83 3.70 11.11 12.05
N ALA A 84 3.57 9.92 12.60
CA ALA A 84 3.05 8.76 11.90
C ALA A 84 2.21 7.88 12.83
N ARG A 85 1.40 7.01 12.26
CA ARG A 85 0.64 5.98 12.96
C ARG A 85 1.28 4.63 12.74
N VAL A 86 1.36 3.84 13.81
CA VAL A 86 1.85 2.46 13.76
C VAL A 86 0.84 1.59 13.03
N VAL A 87 1.32 0.83 12.04
CA VAL A 87 0.54 -0.17 11.30
C VAL A 87 0.87 -1.56 11.81
N GLU A 88 2.15 -1.85 12.05
CA GLU A 88 2.64 -3.13 12.57
C GLU A 88 3.93 -2.89 13.35
N HIS A 89 4.14 -3.66 14.43
CA HIS A 89 5.40 -3.71 15.17
C HIS A 89 5.99 -5.11 15.15
N ASP A 90 7.10 -5.29 14.45
CA ASP A 90 7.94 -6.47 14.51
C ASP A 90 8.96 -6.32 15.65
N LEU A 91 8.65 -6.91 16.80
CA LEU A 91 9.53 -6.91 17.99
C LEU A 91 10.82 -7.72 17.75
N GLY A 92 10.81 -8.68 16.84
CA GLY A 92 11.98 -9.51 16.54
C GLY A 92 13.03 -8.76 15.73
N GLU A 93 12.59 -7.97 14.74
CA GLU A 93 13.48 -7.09 13.96
C GLU A 93 13.69 -5.71 14.60
N GLY A 94 12.88 -5.32 15.59
CA GLY A 94 12.88 -3.95 16.14
C GLY A 94 12.45 -2.93 15.09
N VAL A 95 11.41 -3.25 14.30
CA VAL A 95 10.95 -2.44 13.18
C VAL A 95 9.46 -2.16 13.27
N LEU A 96 9.09 -0.91 13.04
CA LEU A 96 7.71 -0.51 12.82
C LEU A 96 7.43 -0.34 11.33
N VAL A 97 6.29 -0.85 10.88
CA VAL A 97 5.61 -0.35 9.69
C VAL A 97 4.70 0.79 10.13
N ILE A 98 4.79 1.93 9.45
CA ILE A 98 4.05 3.14 9.80
C ILE A 98 3.32 3.71 8.58
N VAL A 99 2.29 4.50 8.84
CA VAL A 99 1.65 5.39 7.85
C VAL A 99 1.78 6.84 8.33
N THR A 100 2.32 7.73 7.49
CA THR A 100 2.57 9.13 7.87
C THR A 100 1.28 9.95 7.90
N GLU A 101 1.13 10.82 8.90
CA GLU A 101 -0.05 11.71 9.01
C GLU A 101 -0.04 12.86 7.99
N HIS A 102 1.08 13.13 7.31
CA HIS A 102 1.16 14.18 6.29
C HIS A 102 0.48 13.75 4.99
N ASP A 103 0.99 12.71 4.32
CA ASP A 103 0.61 12.32 2.96
C ASP A 103 0.23 10.83 2.82
N GLY A 104 0.08 10.09 3.92
CA GLY A 104 -0.26 8.67 3.90
C GLY A 104 0.86 7.76 3.39
N THR A 105 2.11 8.24 3.28
CA THR A 105 3.26 7.41 2.93
C THR A 105 3.44 6.26 3.93
N LEU A 106 3.47 5.03 3.40
CA LEU A 106 3.86 3.85 4.16
C LEU A 106 5.38 3.79 4.32
N GLY A 107 5.85 3.72 5.55
CA GLY A 107 7.27 3.73 5.91
C GLY A 107 7.68 2.55 6.77
N ARG A 108 8.98 2.29 6.80
CA ARG A 108 9.63 1.45 7.81
C ARG A 108 10.56 2.31 8.65
N VAL A 109 10.53 2.10 9.96
CA VAL A 109 11.43 2.76 10.92
C VAL A 109 11.96 1.74 11.92
N SER A 110 13.20 1.89 12.38
CA SER A 110 13.72 1.09 13.49
C SER A 110 13.31 1.70 14.82
N THR A 111 13.08 0.84 15.80
CA THR A 111 12.81 1.26 17.18
C THR A 111 14.11 1.45 17.96
N VAL A 112 14.03 2.17 19.07
CA VAL A 112 15.11 2.20 20.04
C VAL A 112 15.28 0.82 20.69
N GLU A 113 16.50 0.51 21.14
CA GLU A 113 16.77 -0.77 21.82
C GLU A 113 15.89 -0.92 23.07
N GLY A 114 15.18 -2.05 23.16
CA GLY A 114 14.25 -2.31 24.27
C GLY A 114 12.96 -1.51 24.23
N ALA A 115 12.58 -0.92 23.09
CA ALA A 115 11.28 -0.27 22.93
C ALA A 115 10.12 -1.22 23.29
N GLU A 116 9.15 -0.71 24.05
CA GLU A 116 7.94 -1.44 24.36
C GLU A 116 7.10 -1.70 23.09
N PHE A 117 6.19 -2.67 23.17
CA PHE A 117 5.23 -2.92 22.11
C PHE A 117 4.42 -1.65 21.80
N GLN A 118 4.11 -1.45 20.52
CA GLN A 118 3.40 -0.28 20.04
C GLN A 118 2.13 -0.75 19.37
N ALA A 119 1.00 -0.25 19.85
CA ALA A 119 -0.30 -0.69 19.36
C ALA A 119 -0.57 -0.12 17.97
N VAL A 120 -1.40 -0.83 17.19
CA VAL A 120 -1.86 -0.32 15.89
C VAL A 120 -2.63 0.99 16.10
N GLY A 121 -2.35 1.99 15.27
CA GLY A 121 -2.92 3.34 15.39
C GLY A 121 -2.24 4.23 16.43
N GLU A 122 -1.27 3.72 17.19
CA GLU A 122 -0.48 4.53 18.10
C GLU A 122 0.33 5.59 17.33
N ARG A 123 0.39 6.79 17.88
CA ARG A 123 1.02 7.94 17.23
C ARG A 123 2.49 8.04 17.66
N VAL A 124 3.40 7.95 16.69
CA VAL A 124 4.84 8.00 16.93
C VAL A 124 5.48 9.22 16.25
N TYR A 125 6.45 9.83 16.93
CA TYR A 125 7.21 10.97 16.40
C TYR A 125 8.34 10.50 15.48
N ILE A 126 8.36 10.98 14.24
CA ILE A 126 9.38 10.66 13.22
C ILE A 126 10.12 11.91 12.70
N GLY A 127 9.79 13.10 13.21
CA GLY A 127 10.37 14.38 12.80
C GLY A 127 11.88 14.47 13.06
N GLU A 128 12.51 15.53 12.56
CA GLU A 128 13.98 15.65 12.55
C GLU A 128 14.62 15.80 13.93
N GLU A 129 13.88 16.28 14.94
CA GLU A 129 14.37 16.47 16.29
C GLU A 129 14.57 15.13 17.01
N GLN A 130 15.78 14.58 16.96
CA GLN A 130 16.10 13.27 17.51
C GLN A 130 15.76 13.14 19.01
N GLY A 131 15.90 14.21 19.80
CA GLY A 131 15.56 14.22 21.22
C GLY A 131 14.07 14.03 21.53
N LYS A 132 13.18 14.23 20.55
CA LYS A 132 11.73 13.97 20.68
C LYS A 132 11.34 12.54 20.28
N ARG A 133 12.25 11.78 19.67
CA ARG A 133 11.98 10.40 19.25
C ARG A 133 12.21 9.45 20.42
N THR A 134 11.14 9.14 21.15
CA THR A 134 11.17 8.19 22.27
C THR A 134 11.11 6.74 21.80
N VAL A 135 10.39 6.47 20.71
CA VAL A 135 10.16 5.11 20.17
C VAL A 135 11.04 4.82 18.96
N VAL A 136 11.24 5.82 18.11
CA VAL A 136 11.86 5.65 16.78
C VAL A 136 13.33 6.03 16.78
N GLU A 137 14.23 5.11 16.43
CA GLU A 137 15.65 5.42 16.32
C GLU A 137 15.98 6.00 14.93
N ARG A 138 15.62 5.28 13.85
CA ARG A 138 16.00 5.63 12.48
C ARG A 138 14.89 5.39 11.46
N LEU A 139 14.80 6.29 10.48
CA LEU A 139 13.98 6.09 9.30
C LEU A 139 14.68 5.15 8.31
N LEU A 140 14.08 3.99 8.02
CA LEU A 140 14.66 2.96 7.13
C LEU A 140 14.30 3.21 5.65
N GLY A 141 13.12 3.80 5.40
CA GLY A 141 12.66 4.17 4.05
C GLY A 141 11.20 3.81 3.80
N VAL A 142 10.72 4.05 2.58
CA VAL A 142 9.35 3.70 2.17
C VAL A 142 9.13 2.19 2.21
N ALA A 143 8.01 1.75 2.77
CA ALA A 143 7.63 0.35 2.79
C ALA A 143 7.25 -0.13 1.38
N LYS A 144 7.78 -1.28 0.97
CA LYS A 144 7.39 -1.91 -0.30
C LYS A 144 6.08 -2.66 -0.09
N LEU A 145 5.04 -2.28 -0.84
CA LEU A 145 3.70 -2.89 -0.72
C LEU A 145 3.75 -4.42 -0.81
N GLU A 146 4.50 -4.95 -1.79
CA GLU A 146 4.70 -6.39 -2.01
C GLU A 146 5.32 -7.14 -0.81
N ARG A 147 5.97 -6.42 0.11
CA ARG A 147 6.64 -6.99 1.29
C ARG A 147 5.91 -6.69 2.60
N LEU A 148 4.75 -6.04 2.54
CA LEU A 148 3.90 -5.87 3.73
C LEU A 148 3.39 -7.23 4.18
N SER A 149 3.45 -7.49 5.48
CA SER A 149 2.85 -8.68 6.07
C SER A 149 1.33 -8.68 5.84
N PRO A 150 0.68 -9.85 5.88
CA PRO A 150 -0.78 -9.92 5.86
C PRO A 150 -1.42 -9.11 6.99
N ALA A 151 -0.81 -9.15 8.20
CA ALA A 151 -1.28 -8.41 9.36
C ALA A 151 -1.21 -6.89 9.12
N ALA A 152 -0.09 -6.37 8.60
CA ALA A 152 0.04 -4.94 8.29
C ALA A 152 -1.01 -4.46 7.28
N ARG A 153 -1.38 -5.28 6.30
CA ARG A 153 -2.41 -4.94 5.31
C ARG A 153 -3.80 -4.87 5.95
N GLU A 154 -4.10 -5.80 6.85
CA GLU A 154 -5.37 -5.83 7.59
C GLU A 154 -5.47 -4.72 8.64
N GLN A 155 -4.33 -4.32 9.22
CA GLN A 155 -4.24 -3.30 10.26
C GLN A 155 -4.16 -1.86 9.72
N LEU A 156 -3.81 -1.69 8.44
CA LEU A 156 -3.67 -0.38 7.81
C LEU A 156 -4.95 0.50 7.92
N PRO A 157 -6.17 0.00 7.66
CA PRO A 157 -7.38 0.79 7.85
C PRO A 157 -7.57 1.27 9.29
N LEU A 158 -7.21 0.46 10.29
CA LEU A 158 -7.31 0.85 11.70
C LEU A 158 -6.39 2.02 12.02
N ALA A 159 -5.13 1.96 11.57
CA ALA A 159 -4.17 3.03 11.76
C ALA A 159 -4.59 4.33 11.04
N LEU A 160 -5.15 4.22 9.84
CA LEU A 160 -5.70 5.34 9.08
C LEU A 160 -6.95 5.93 9.74
N GLY A 161 -7.80 5.10 10.35
CA GLY A 161 -8.97 5.54 11.10
C GLY A 161 -8.59 6.47 12.25
N GLU A 162 -7.56 6.12 13.03
CA GLU A 162 -7.05 6.98 14.10
C GLU A 162 -6.44 8.29 13.59
N PHE A 163 -5.77 8.24 12.44
CA PHE A 163 -5.30 9.45 11.76
C PHE A 163 -6.48 10.35 11.30
N ILE A 164 -7.49 9.76 10.67
CA ILE A 164 -8.67 10.47 10.15
C ILE A 164 -9.46 11.13 11.29
N LYS A 165 -9.69 10.40 12.39
CA LYS A 165 -10.33 10.95 13.59
C LYS A 165 -9.53 12.10 14.19
N ALA A 166 -8.21 11.97 14.29
CA ALA A 166 -7.36 13.04 14.80
C ALA A 166 -7.37 14.31 13.93
N GLN A 167 -7.66 14.17 12.63
CA GLN A 167 -7.76 15.27 11.67
C GLN A 167 -9.20 15.45 11.15
N ALA A 168 -10.21 15.16 11.97
CA ALA A 168 -11.61 15.13 11.56
C ALA A 168 -12.07 16.41 10.85
N GLY A 169 -11.66 17.58 11.36
CA GLY A 169 -12.00 18.86 10.76
C GLY A 169 -11.50 19.02 9.32
N HIS A 170 -10.36 18.43 8.97
CA HIS A 170 -9.82 18.43 7.61
C HIS A 170 -10.66 17.57 6.68
N PHE A 171 -10.95 16.32 7.07
CA PHE A 171 -11.70 15.37 6.23
C PHE A 171 -13.18 15.72 6.10
N LEU A 172 -13.81 16.24 7.15
CA LEU A 172 -15.19 16.72 7.08
C LEU A 172 -15.32 17.91 6.13
N LYS A 173 -14.42 18.89 6.21
CA LYS A 173 -14.42 20.05 5.31
C LYS A 173 -14.02 19.70 3.88
N GLY A 174 -13.01 18.85 3.72
CA GLY A 174 -12.40 18.50 2.43
C GLY A 174 -13.19 17.47 1.62
N PHE A 175 -14.00 16.64 2.28
CA PHE A 175 -14.80 15.61 1.61
C PHE A 175 -16.28 15.72 1.96
N TYR A 176 -16.67 15.45 3.20
CA TYR A 176 -18.09 15.24 3.54
C TYR A 176 -18.97 16.45 3.26
N ASN A 177 -18.47 17.65 3.58
CA ASN A 177 -19.24 18.88 3.44
C ASN A 177 -19.22 19.45 2.01
N VAL A 178 -18.33 18.96 1.14
CA VAL A 178 -18.17 19.45 -0.24
C VAL A 178 -18.47 18.40 -1.32
N ALA A 179 -18.64 17.14 -0.94
CA ALA A 179 -18.88 16.03 -1.86
C ALA A 179 -20.07 16.29 -2.80
N GLY A 180 -19.88 16.02 -4.08
CA GLY A 180 -20.90 16.24 -5.10
C GLY A 180 -20.97 15.10 -6.12
N PRO A 181 -21.79 15.24 -7.16
CA PRO A 181 -21.79 14.32 -8.28
C PRO A 181 -20.43 14.37 -9.01
N ILE A 182 -19.78 13.22 -9.14
CA ILE A 182 -18.58 13.06 -10.00
C ILE A 182 -19.01 13.11 -11.46
N ASN A 183 -20.12 12.45 -11.77
CA ASN A 183 -20.75 12.46 -13.08
C ASN A 183 -22.28 12.34 -12.91
N ARG A 184 -23.02 12.26 -14.02
CA ARG A 184 -24.50 12.17 -14.00
C ARG A 184 -25.07 10.96 -13.24
N LYS A 185 -24.29 9.89 -13.05
CA LYS A 185 -24.71 8.62 -12.44
C LYS A 185 -24.07 8.36 -11.07
N THR A 186 -22.95 9.00 -10.77
CA THR A 186 -22.11 8.65 -9.61
C THR A 186 -21.89 9.86 -8.71
N HIS A 187 -22.24 9.70 -7.43
CA HIS A 187 -21.92 10.67 -6.38
C HIS A 187 -20.58 10.34 -5.71
N ALA A 188 -19.83 11.35 -5.25
CA ALA A 188 -18.53 11.15 -4.62
C ALA A 188 -18.57 10.28 -3.35
N PHE A 189 -19.67 10.30 -2.60
CA PHE A 189 -19.87 9.39 -1.46
C PHE A 189 -19.82 7.91 -1.83
N GLN A 190 -20.13 7.53 -3.07
CA GLN A 190 -20.06 6.15 -3.53
C GLN A 190 -18.61 5.63 -3.62
N LEU A 191 -17.61 6.50 -3.45
CA LEU A 191 -16.21 6.09 -3.34
C LEU A 191 -15.88 5.50 -1.98
N LEU A 192 -16.68 5.78 -0.95
CA LEU A 192 -16.48 5.21 0.37
C LEU A 192 -16.80 3.71 0.36
N SER A 193 -15.96 2.93 1.04
CA SER A 193 -16.21 1.49 1.21
C SER A 193 -17.52 1.27 1.99
N GLY A 194 -18.42 0.48 1.42
CA GLY A 194 -19.75 0.21 1.98
C GLY A 194 -20.86 1.19 1.60
N VAL A 195 -20.59 2.24 0.81
CA VAL A 195 -21.61 3.23 0.41
C VAL A 195 -22.07 3.01 -1.04
N GLY A 196 -23.31 2.52 -1.20
CA GLY A 196 -23.97 2.40 -2.51
C GLY A 196 -24.72 3.66 -2.97
N PRO A 197 -25.33 3.65 -4.17
CA PRO A 197 -26.04 4.82 -4.72
C PRO A 197 -27.14 5.36 -3.81
N LYS A 198 -28.00 4.48 -3.28
CA LYS A 198 -29.07 4.87 -2.37
C LYS A 198 -28.54 5.53 -1.10
N LYS A 199 -27.51 4.94 -0.49
CA LYS A 199 -26.89 5.50 0.73
C LYS A 199 -26.21 6.85 0.43
N ALA A 200 -25.57 7.00 -0.72
CA ALA A 200 -24.98 8.27 -1.13
C ALA A 200 -26.03 9.39 -1.31
N GLU A 201 -27.22 9.07 -1.82
CA GLU A 201 -28.34 10.01 -1.91
C GLU A 201 -28.83 10.41 -0.51
N GLU A 202 -29.06 9.43 0.38
CA GLU A 202 -29.42 9.67 1.79
C GLU A 202 -28.40 10.58 2.50
N MET A 203 -27.10 10.32 2.31
CA MET A 203 -26.03 11.16 2.89
C MET A 203 -26.05 12.58 2.34
N ALA A 204 -26.32 12.77 1.05
CA ALA A 204 -26.40 14.10 0.44
C ALA A 204 -27.60 14.90 0.94
N GLU A 205 -28.72 14.22 1.18
CA GLU A 205 -29.92 14.80 1.80
C GLU A 205 -29.68 15.16 3.26
N ALA A 206 -29.11 14.25 4.06
CA ALA A 206 -28.75 14.48 5.45
C ALA A 206 -27.82 15.70 5.57
N ARG A 207 -26.76 15.76 4.75
CA ARG A 207 -25.87 16.93 4.73
C ARG A 207 -26.64 18.24 4.48
N ARG A 208 -27.58 18.25 3.55
CA ARG A 208 -28.39 19.44 3.23
C ARG A 208 -29.29 19.83 4.41
N ALA A 209 -29.89 18.85 5.08
CA ALA A 209 -30.76 19.09 6.24
C ALA A 209 -29.98 19.66 7.44
N HIS A 210 -28.75 19.20 7.64
CA HIS A 210 -27.89 19.65 8.76
C HIS A 210 -27.06 20.91 8.43
N GLY A 211 -27.02 21.36 7.17
CA GLY A 211 -26.13 22.45 6.74
C GLY A 211 -24.64 22.06 6.73
N GLY A 212 -24.35 20.76 6.61
CA GLY A 212 -23.03 20.17 6.81
C GLY A 212 -22.91 19.39 8.12
N PHE A 213 -21.84 18.62 8.25
CA PHE A 213 -21.51 17.84 9.44
C PHE A 213 -20.41 18.55 10.22
N ALA A 214 -20.66 18.80 11.51
CA ALA A 214 -19.71 19.45 12.41
C ALA A 214 -18.64 18.49 12.95
N SER A 215 -18.99 17.21 13.09
CA SER A 215 -18.12 16.14 13.58
C SER A 215 -18.48 14.80 12.92
N PHE A 216 -17.63 13.77 13.13
CA PHE A 216 -17.93 12.42 12.64
C PHE A 216 -19.14 11.82 13.35
N GLU A 217 -19.33 12.12 14.64
CA GLU A 217 -20.49 11.63 15.41
C GLU A 217 -21.80 12.12 14.79
N VAL A 218 -21.88 13.41 14.40
CA VAL A 218 -23.07 13.97 13.74
C VAL A 218 -23.31 13.32 12.37
N LEU A 219 -22.24 13.06 11.61
CA LEU A 219 -22.33 12.37 10.33
C LEU A 219 -22.85 10.94 10.50
N ASP A 220 -22.27 10.22 11.46
CA ASP A 220 -22.52 8.80 11.71
C ASP A 220 -23.96 8.58 12.20
N GLU A 221 -24.43 9.43 13.11
CA GLU A 221 -25.83 9.43 13.57
C GLU A 221 -26.81 9.78 12.45
N ALA A 222 -26.51 10.80 11.65
CA ALA A 222 -27.42 11.26 10.60
C ALA A 222 -27.52 10.28 9.42
N CYS A 223 -26.43 9.57 9.10
CA CYS A 223 -26.35 8.72 7.91
C CYS A 223 -26.43 7.22 8.23
N GLY A 224 -26.25 6.83 9.49
CA GLY A 224 -26.16 5.44 9.93
C GLY A 224 -24.94 4.72 9.35
N ILE A 225 -23.79 5.38 9.37
CA ILE A 225 -22.50 4.86 8.87
C ILE A 225 -21.40 5.09 9.91
N ASP A 226 -20.22 4.52 9.68
CA ASP A 226 -18.98 4.96 10.34
C ASP A 226 -18.12 5.68 9.29
N GLY A 227 -18.24 7.00 9.23
CA GLY A 227 -17.59 7.81 8.21
C GLY A 227 -16.06 7.71 8.29
N ALA A 228 -15.51 7.73 9.50
CA ALA A 228 -14.07 7.66 9.68
C ALA A 228 -13.52 6.32 9.18
N THR A 229 -14.16 5.21 9.55
CA THR A 229 -13.77 3.86 9.13
C THR A 229 -13.97 3.65 7.64
N SER A 230 -15.12 4.04 7.07
CA SER A 230 -15.37 3.92 5.62
C SER A 230 -14.37 4.71 4.77
N LEU A 231 -13.92 5.88 5.24
CA LEU A 231 -12.86 6.64 4.57
C LEU A 231 -11.49 5.98 4.74
N ALA A 232 -11.21 5.42 5.92
CA ALA A 232 -9.96 4.73 6.21
C ALA A 232 -9.78 3.46 5.36
N ASP A 233 -10.85 2.66 5.21
CA ASP A 233 -10.89 1.49 4.34
C ASP A 233 -10.60 1.90 2.89
N ARG A 234 -11.28 2.95 2.41
CA ARG A 234 -11.04 3.47 1.07
C ARG A 234 -9.60 3.95 0.87
N PHE A 235 -9.02 4.65 1.84
CA PHE A 235 -7.63 5.07 1.78
C PHE A 235 -6.68 3.87 1.75
N ALA A 236 -6.93 2.84 2.56
CA ALA A 236 -6.13 1.63 2.57
C ALA A 236 -6.18 0.92 1.21
N GLU A 237 -7.36 0.78 0.61
CA GLU A 237 -7.54 0.23 -0.74
C GLU A 237 -6.72 1.03 -1.78
N GLU A 238 -6.81 2.36 -1.77
CA GLU A 238 -6.10 3.23 -2.71
C GLU A 238 -4.57 3.25 -2.49
N LEU A 239 -4.10 3.11 -1.25
CA LEU A 239 -2.66 3.03 -0.96
C LEU A 239 -2.07 1.68 -1.36
N LEU A 240 -2.85 0.60 -1.25
CA LEU A 240 -2.45 -0.75 -1.64
C LEU A 240 -2.57 -0.99 -3.15
N ASP A 241 -3.53 -0.35 -3.82
CA ASP A 241 -3.71 -0.39 -5.28
C ASP A 241 -3.70 1.01 -5.91
N ARG A 242 -2.58 1.35 -6.56
CA ARG A 242 -2.38 2.64 -7.23
C ARG A 242 -3.23 2.82 -8.50
N ASN A 243 -3.79 1.74 -9.03
CA ASN A 243 -4.64 1.79 -10.22
C ASN A 243 -6.10 2.09 -9.88
N LEU A 244 -6.47 2.01 -8.60
CA LEU A 244 -7.81 2.32 -8.14
C LEU A 244 -8.08 3.81 -8.36
N GLN A 245 -9.03 4.12 -9.23
CA GLN A 245 -9.44 5.48 -9.58
C GLN A 245 -10.95 5.63 -9.37
N PRO A 246 -11.44 6.83 -9.01
CA PRO A 246 -10.68 8.02 -8.60
C PRO A 246 -10.03 7.86 -7.20
N ARG A 247 -9.00 8.67 -6.91
CA ARG A 247 -8.22 8.60 -5.66
C ARG A 247 -8.55 9.73 -4.68
N LEU A 248 -9.21 9.39 -3.58
CA LEU A 248 -9.45 10.31 -2.47
C LEU A 248 -8.16 10.68 -1.72
N VAL A 249 -7.17 9.78 -1.66
CA VAL A 249 -5.88 10.07 -1.00
C VAL A 249 -5.16 11.25 -1.66
N GLU A 250 -5.17 11.35 -2.98
CA GLU A 250 -4.53 12.46 -3.72
C GLU A 250 -5.33 13.77 -3.62
N MET A 251 -6.64 13.66 -3.41
CA MET A 251 -7.53 14.82 -3.28
C MET A 251 -7.48 15.42 -1.87
N LEU A 252 -7.34 14.56 -0.85
CA LEU A 252 -7.47 14.95 0.56
C LEU A 252 -6.12 15.06 1.26
N LEU A 253 -5.03 14.58 0.69
CA LEU A 253 -3.69 14.70 1.25
C LEU A 253 -2.82 15.60 0.35
N PRO A 254 -1.83 16.33 0.90
CA PRO A 254 -1.39 16.29 2.29
C PRO A 254 -2.28 17.07 3.27
N VAL A 255 -2.30 16.63 4.53
CA VAL A 255 -2.86 17.42 5.63
C VAL A 255 -1.85 18.49 6.02
N LYS A 256 -2.31 19.74 6.16
CA LYS A 256 -1.45 20.83 6.65
C LYS A 256 -1.15 20.57 8.12
N ALA A 257 0.13 20.38 8.43
CA ALA A 257 0.65 20.25 9.78
C ALA A 257 0.46 21.54 10.60
#